data_AF-A0A6B2KZS4-F1
#
_entry.id   AF-A0A6B2KZS4-F1
#
_cell.length_a   1.000
_cell.length_b   1.000
_cell.length_c   1.000
_cell.angle_alpha   90.00
_cell.angle_beta   90.00
_cell.angle_gamma   90.00
#
_symmetry.space_group_name_H-M   'P 1'
#
loop_
_entity.id
_entity.type
_entity.pdbx_description
1 polymer ?
#
loop_
_entity_poly.entity_id
_entity_poly.type
_entity_poly.pdbx_seq_one_letter_code
_entity_poly.pdbx_strand_id
1 'polypeptide(L)'
;MKTMILLLLCLVCPFHGEAALEVHFDDLYNQIRSGQYAYDQDLHFPLLYKQIKGLWVSYGKVNTHGDEELKLLRRLFAVPDNNGFVTAWIVELLLEAHELGRINLNDDMDTLTNALHALEECRDKNQPPQAPVYAFWSQIQNQYGIWEEHPTNFVEPLSEFNSVDDAIYWVLTTLGLQSLWDKLDLKLINQFVNIAIDSFVIPSDFDDSAVHLTMGLKLRDHFPSVAADWWSRNSNVQVLSKMWTQFAYQPYSSDVNVNSIDPRTYFWIRGFVQKYEGTGPLRLIATWTSNLQNNNQTMHKGIKMPFNSNNVDASVVANGVLGLITSALKMTPQEFQSFWTPELEGLLLNSTNLLSWTMETGICLTRADIVLLYYPPIYNFYWFTARSLVALRNNTSSLPILDTVKNILQKTLEGTATQQILSLRVDDPSNPWTYWDDFLGNNDTINGVVENSGEDRLYSTAIALNALMDIWSAPTDSCKRQWLPNTPQEVKTVTTNAATFLNKYILASDYLPENCFFSGSMKGVRSLPYYFPGNKICTLNGTVVPPVNESDINEDLTDVVSGVIDEETYLNLLNQQWFGQDVPTTFPGFNGDGVFFPFWSSPPFTYAAALTGLAKWETATVCVNQ
;
A
#
# COMPACT_ATOMS: atom_id res chain seq x y z
N MET A 1 -21.10 -69.74 -6.07
CA MET A 1 -21.30 -68.80 -4.94
C MET A 1 -20.04 -68.05 -4.48
N LYS A 2 -18.83 -68.31 -5.02
CA LYS A 2 -17.61 -67.52 -4.73
C LYS A 2 -17.23 -66.48 -5.81
N THR A 3 -17.94 -66.43 -6.92
CA THR A 3 -17.68 -65.49 -8.02
C THR A 3 -18.58 -64.23 -7.99
N MET A 4 -19.58 -64.19 -7.09
CA MET A 4 -20.54 -63.09 -6.99
C MET A 4 -20.17 -62.04 -5.91
N ILE A 5 -19.20 -62.35 -5.05
CA ILE A 5 -18.74 -61.45 -3.98
C ILE A 5 -17.60 -60.53 -4.46
N LEU A 6 -16.84 -60.94 -5.50
CA LEU A 6 -15.77 -60.10 -6.05
C LEU A 6 -16.28 -58.96 -6.95
N LEU A 7 -17.50 -59.09 -7.50
CA LEU A 7 -18.11 -58.07 -8.38
C LEU A 7 -18.89 -56.99 -7.61
N LEU A 8 -19.21 -57.23 -6.33
CA LEU A 8 -19.87 -56.25 -5.45
C LEU A 8 -18.89 -55.43 -4.61
N LEU A 9 -17.60 -55.83 -4.54
CA LEU A 9 -16.54 -55.10 -3.84
C LEU A 9 -15.74 -54.13 -4.73
N CYS A 10 -16.00 -54.11 -6.05
CA CYS A 10 -15.38 -53.15 -6.99
C CYS A 10 -16.32 -51.99 -7.39
N LEU A 11 -17.53 -51.89 -6.81
CA LEU A 11 -18.53 -50.88 -7.21
C LEU A 11 -18.86 -49.84 -6.12
N VAL A 12 -18.13 -49.81 -5.02
CA VAL A 12 -18.20 -48.71 -4.04
C VAL A 12 -16.80 -48.39 -3.54
N CYS A 13 -15.98 -47.81 -4.41
CA CYS A 13 -15.04 -46.80 -3.92
C CYS A 13 -15.88 -45.54 -3.70
N PRO A 14 -16.13 -45.09 -2.47
CA PRO A 14 -16.46 -43.70 -2.29
C PRO A 14 -15.16 -42.96 -2.61
N PHE A 15 -15.09 -42.39 -3.82
CA PHE A 15 -14.40 -41.12 -3.95
C PHE A 15 -15.01 -40.25 -2.85
N HIS A 16 -14.28 -40.08 -1.75
CA HIS A 16 -14.53 -38.98 -0.84
C HIS A 16 -14.20 -37.73 -1.67
N GLY A 17 -15.17 -37.28 -2.46
CA GLY A 17 -15.22 -35.89 -2.83
C GLY A 17 -15.34 -35.15 -1.51
N GLU A 18 -14.27 -34.48 -1.09
CA GLU A 18 -14.42 -33.33 -0.20
C GLU A 18 -15.56 -32.51 -0.78
N ALA A 19 -16.62 -32.29 -0.01
CA ALA A 19 -17.67 -31.38 -0.41
C ALA A 19 -16.97 -30.08 -0.77
N ALA A 20 -17.08 -29.65 -2.03
CA ALA A 20 -16.43 -28.43 -2.49
C ALA A 20 -16.85 -27.31 -1.54
N LEU A 21 -15.87 -26.58 -1.00
CA LEU A 21 -16.11 -25.42 -0.15
C LEU A 21 -17.02 -24.45 -0.92
N GLU A 22 -18.28 -24.33 -0.51
CA GLU A 22 -19.21 -23.38 -1.12
C GLU A 22 -18.85 -22.00 -0.60
N VAL A 23 -18.34 -21.15 -1.49
CA VAL A 23 -17.97 -19.77 -1.17
C VAL A 23 -19.12 -18.83 -1.54
N HIS A 24 -19.55 -18.01 -0.57
CA HIS A 24 -20.66 -17.07 -0.75
C HIS A 24 -20.19 -15.75 -1.40
N PHE A 25 -19.80 -15.80 -2.68
CA PHE A 25 -19.27 -14.62 -3.38
C PHE A 25 -20.26 -13.47 -3.49
N ASP A 26 -21.53 -13.74 -3.73
CA ASP A 26 -22.56 -12.70 -3.82
C ASP A 26 -22.72 -11.95 -2.49
N ASP A 27 -22.64 -12.66 -1.37
CA ASP A 27 -22.72 -12.04 -0.04
C ASP A 27 -21.49 -11.17 0.25
N LEU A 28 -20.29 -11.65 -0.11
CA LEU A 28 -19.06 -10.85 -0.04
C LEU A 28 -19.15 -9.61 -0.93
N TYR A 29 -19.60 -9.76 -2.18
CA TYR A 29 -19.78 -8.64 -3.09
C TYR A 29 -20.80 -7.62 -2.56
N ASN A 30 -21.89 -8.08 -1.95
CA ASN A 30 -22.86 -7.22 -1.30
C ASN A 30 -22.27 -6.43 -0.12
N GLN A 31 -21.36 -7.02 0.68
CA GLN A 31 -20.64 -6.30 1.73
C GLN A 31 -19.66 -5.26 1.19
N ILE A 32 -19.01 -5.53 0.06
CA ILE A 32 -18.16 -4.54 -0.60
C ILE A 32 -19.02 -3.38 -1.09
N ARG A 33 -20.11 -3.68 -1.81
CA ARG A 33 -21.01 -2.68 -2.40
C ARG A 33 -21.69 -1.80 -1.34
N SER A 34 -22.07 -2.37 -0.20
CA SER A 34 -22.70 -1.61 0.89
C SER A 34 -21.77 -0.54 1.50
N GLY A 35 -20.46 -0.68 1.31
CA GLY A 35 -19.46 0.30 1.74
C GLY A 35 -19.23 1.47 0.78
N GLN A 36 -19.83 1.47 -0.42
CA GLN A 36 -19.72 2.58 -1.36
C GLN A 36 -20.73 3.67 -0.99
N TYR A 37 -20.29 4.93 -0.93
CA TYR A 37 -21.21 6.05 -0.69
C TYR A 37 -22.18 6.22 -1.86
N ALA A 38 -23.48 6.10 -1.57
CA ALA A 38 -24.54 6.16 -2.58
C ALA A 38 -24.92 7.60 -2.98
N TYR A 39 -24.57 8.59 -2.15
CA TYR A 39 -24.90 10.00 -2.32
C TYR A 39 -23.79 10.88 -1.75
N ASP A 40 -23.71 12.11 -2.24
CA ASP A 40 -22.86 13.14 -1.65
C ASP A 40 -23.48 13.61 -0.33
N GLN A 41 -22.62 13.86 0.66
CA GLN A 41 -23.00 14.42 1.96
C GLN A 41 -22.04 15.56 2.29
N ASP A 42 -22.57 16.72 2.67
CA ASP A 42 -21.76 17.82 3.14
C ASP A 42 -21.35 17.64 4.61
N LEU A 43 -20.22 18.26 4.97
CA LEU A 43 -19.73 18.27 6.34
C LEU A 43 -20.63 19.12 7.23
N HIS A 44 -21.11 18.54 8.33
CA HIS A 44 -21.78 19.22 9.44
C HIS A 44 -21.23 18.66 10.75
N PHE A 45 -20.04 19.12 11.14
CA PHE A 45 -19.31 18.59 12.29
C PHE A 45 -20.05 18.87 13.62
N PRO A 46 -20.05 17.94 14.59
CA PRO A 46 -19.50 16.57 14.55
C PRO A 46 -20.52 15.51 14.12
N LEU A 47 -21.71 15.91 13.69
CA LEU A 47 -22.83 14.99 13.47
C LEU A 47 -22.71 14.24 12.14
N LEU A 48 -22.24 14.91 11.10
CA LEU A 48 -22.14 14.38 9.74
C LEU A 48 -20.78 14.76 9.15
N TYR A 49 -20.05 13.75 8.67
CA TYR A 49 -18.83 13.94 7.89
C TYR A 49 -19.16 14.09 6.40
N LYS A 50 -18.25 14.73 5.65
CA LYS A 50 -18.32 14.78 4.18
C LYS A 50 -18.32 13.34 3.63
N GLN A 51 -19.14 13.06 2.64
CA GLN A 51 -19.09 11.85 1.82
C GLN A 51 -19.11 12.25 0.34
N ILE A 52 -18.33 11.55 -0.48
CA ILE A 52 -18.28 11.75 -1.93
C ILE A 52 -18.86 10.50 -2.59
N LYS A 53 -19.94 10.67 -3.35
CA LYS A 53 -20.63 9.56 -4.02
C LYS A 53 -19.64 8.77 -4.87
N GLY A 54 -19.67 7.44 -4.74
CA GLY A 54 -18.83 6.53 -5.51
C GLY A 54 -17.52 6.14 -4.83
N LEU A 55 -17.04 6.90 -3.84
CA LEU A 55 -15.94 6.44 -3.00
C LEU A 55 -16.40 5.36 -2.02
N TRP A 56 -15.49 4.46 -1.67
CA TRP A 56 -15.70 3.52 -0.57
C TRP A 56 -15.23 4.10 0.75
N VAL A 57 -15.94 3.73 1.81
CA VAL A 57 -15.58 4.16 3.16
C VAL A 57 -14.18 3.70 3.54
N SER A 58 -13.41 4.65 4.07
CA SER A 58 -12.11 4.49 4.68
C SER A 58 -12.07 5.31 5.96
N TYR A 59 -11.24 4.91 6.92
CA TYR A 59 -11.11 5.60 8.19
C TYR A 59 -9.65 5.85 8.51
N GLY A 60 -9.29 7.11 8.78
CA GLY A 60 -8.04 7.42 9.44
C GLY A 60 -8.16 7.10 10.92
N LYS A 61 -7.21 6.28 11.39
CA LYS A 61 -7.11 5.76 12.76
C LYS A 61 -5.69 5.93 13.23
N VAL A 62 -5.44 5.61 14.51
CA VAL A 62 -4.09 5.66 15.05
C VAL A 62 -3.71 4.35 15.71
N ASN A 63 -2.56 3.82 15.32
CA ASN A 63 -2.06 2.58 15.90
C ASN A 63 -1.56 2.88 17.30
N THR A 64 -2.18 2.24 18.28
CA THR A 64 -1.80 2.21 19.69
C THR A 64 -1.80 0.78 20.14
N HIS A 65 -0.98 0.44 21.12
CA HIS A 65 -0.91 -0.88 21.72
C HIS A 65 -0.74 -0.70 23.23
N GLY A 66 -1.39 -1.56 24.01
CA GLY A 66 -1.21 -1.59 25.46
C GLY A 66 -2.46 -2.04 26.18
N ASP A 67 -2.83 -1.32 27.23
CA ASP A 67 -4.00 -1.66 28.05
C ASP A 67 -5.34 -1.43 27.32
N GLU A 68 -6.44 -1.70 28.04
CA GLU A 68 -7.79 -1.62 27.51
C GLU A 68 -8.14 -0.21 26.99
N GLU A 69 -7.59 0.86 27.58
CA GLU A 69 -7.84 2.23 27.13
C GLU A 69 -7.22 2.49 25.75
N LEU A 70 -5.97 2.07 25.54
CA LEU A 70 -5.29 2.17 24.25
C LEU A 70 -5.96 1.28 23.19
N LYS A 71 -6.35 0.06 23.55
CA LYS A 71 -7.12 -0.82 22.68
C LYS A 71 -8.45 -0.18 22.24
N LEU A 72 -9.18 0.43 23.17
CA LEU A 72 -10.43 1.12 22.88
C LEU A 72 -10.21 2.36 22.01
N LEU A 73 -9.13 3.12 22.25
CA LEU A 73 -8.76 4.25 21.40
C LEU A 73 -8.54 3.79 19.95
N ARG A 74 -7.76 2.74 19.72
CA ARG A 74 -7.55 2.16 18.37
C ARG A 74 -8.85 1.70 17.72
N ARG A 75 -9.78 1.11 18.47
CA ARG A 75 -11.04 0.58 17.94
C ARG A 75 -12.09 1.64 17.65
N LEU A 76 -12.24 2.61 18.56
CA LEU A 76 -13.37 3.54 18.56
C LEU A 76 -13.04 4.89 17.94
N PHE A 77 -11.77 5.31 17.95
CA PHE A 77 -11.37 6.57 17.31
C PHE A 77 -11.09 6.33 15.83
N ALA A 78 -12.00 6.83 14.99
CA ALA A 78 -11.96 6.73 13.55
C ALA A 78 -12.53 8.01 12.94
N VAL A 79 -11.78 8.61 12.01
CA VAL A 79 -12.24 9.75 11.21
C VAL A 79 -12.54 9.25 9.80
N PRO A 80 -13.78 9.34 9.30
CA PRO A 80 -14.09 8.97 7.93
C PRO A 80 -13.24 9.76 6.94
N ASP A 81 -12.63 9.06 5.99
CA ASP A 81 -11.75 9.64 4.99
C ASP A 81 -12.33 9.43 3.57
N ASN A 82 -12.16 10.44 2.73
CA ASN A 82 -12.59 10.46 1.33
C ASN A 82 -11.37 10.43 0.40
N ASN A 83 -10.42 9.52 0.65
CA ASN A 83 -9.30 9.31 -0.26
C ASN A 83 -9.73 8.52 -1.50
N GLY A 84 -9.12 8.84 -2.64
CA GLY A 84 -9.32 8.10 -3.89
C GLY A 84 -8.63 6.73 -3.86
N PHE A 85 -7.59 6.58 -3.06
CA PHE A 85 -6.70 5.43 -3.11
C PHE A 85 -7.37 4.09 -2.78
N VAL A 86 -8.12 4.00 -1.67
CA VAL A 86 -8.88 2.78 -1.31
C VAL A 86 -9.85 2.39 -2.42
N THR A 87 -10.51 3.38 -3.02
CA THR A 87 -11.47 3.17 -4.09
C THR A 87 -10.80 2.57 -5.33
N ALA A 88 -9.63 3.07 -5.73
CA ALA A 88 -8.89 2.53 -6.87
C ALA A 88 -8.53 1.04 -6.67
N TRP A 89 -8.10 0.67 -5.47
CA TRP A 89 -7.75 -0.71 -5.13
C TRP A 89 -8.95 -1.66 -5.06
N ILE A 90 -10.07 -1.22 -4.50
CA ILE A 90 -11.31 -2.00 -4.51
C ILE A 90 -11.74 -2.26 -5.96
N VAL A 91 -11.72 -1.24 -6.82
CA VAL A 91 -12.05 -1.41 -8.25
C VAL A 91 -11.10 -2.42 -8.91
N GLU A 92 -9.79 -2.34 -8.68
CA GLU A 92 -8.85 -3.32 -9.23
C GLU A 92 -9.15 -4.76 -8.79
N LEU A 93 -9.53 -4.96 -7.53
CA LEU A 93 -9.89 -6.28 -6.99
C LEU A 93 -11.21 -6.79 -7.57
N LEU A 94 -12.20 -5.91 -7.74
CA LEU A 94 -13.48 -6.24 -8.36
C LEU A 94 -13.31 -6.62 -9.84
N LEU A 95 -12.48 -5.90 -10.59
CA LEU A 95 -12.14 -6.25 -11.97
C LEU A 95 -11.51 -7.65 -12.05
N GLU A 96 -10.58 -7.97 -11.14
CA GLU A 96 -9.96 -9.29 -11.09
C GLU A 96 -10.97 -10.40 -10.72
N ALA A 97 -11.86 -10.16 -9.75
CA ALA A 97 -12.91 -11.11 -9.40
C ALA A 97 -13.91 -11.34 -10.56
N HIS A 98 -14.18 -10.29 -11.35
CA HIS A 98 -14.98 -10.39 -12.57
C HIS A 98 -14.30 -11.22 -13.65
N GLU A 99 -13.02 -10.98 -13.92
CA GLU A 99 -12.22 -11.76 -14.87
C GLU A 99 -12.23 -13.25 -14.51
N LEU A 100 -12.13 -13.57 -13.21
CA LEU A 100 -12.21 -14.93 -12.67
C LEU A 100 -13.62 -15.56 -12.75
N GLY A 101 -14.64 -14.80 -13.16
CA GLY A 101 -16.02 -15.26 -13.31
C GLY A 101 -16.74 -15.49 -11.98
N ARG A 102 -16.29 -14.86 -10.89
CA ARG A 102 -16.91 -15.02 -9.55
C ARG A 102 -17.92 -13.93 -9.22
N ILE A 103 -17.85 -12.80 -9.90
CA ILE A 103 -18.88 -11.76 -9.90
C ILE A 103 -19.15 -11.27 -11.32
N ASN A 104 -20.32 -10.69 -11.56
CA ASN A 104 -20.64 -10.07 -12.84
C ASN A 104 -20.88 -8.56 -12.68
N LEU A 105 -19.84 -7.76 -12.91
CA LEU A 105 -19.96 -6.30 -12.85
C LEU A 105 -20.84 -5.71 -13.96
N ASN A 106 -21.13 -6.45 -15.04
CA ASN A 106 -22.07 -5.98 -16.07
C ASN A 106 -23.49 -5.80 -15.54
N ASP A 107 -23.85 -6.53 -14.47
CA ASP A 107 -25.15 -6.42 -13.82
C ASP A 107 -25.20 -5.22 -12.83
N ASP A 108 -24.05 -4.59 -12.57
CA ASP A 108 -23.86 -3.52 -11.59
C ASP A 108 -22.85 -2.46 -12.09
N MET A 109 -23.08 -1.98 -13.31
CA MET A 109 -22.22 -0.97 -13.95
C MET A 109 -22.19 0.36 -13.20
N ASP A 110 -23.21 0.66 -12.39
CA ASP A 110 -23.28 1.88 -11.60
C ASP A 110 -22.19 1.90 -10.52
N THR A 111 -21.92 0.77 -9.86
CA THR A 111 -20.86 0.66 -8.85
C THR A 111 -19.50 1.05 -9.46
N LEU A 112 -19.18 0.51 -10.65
CA LEU A 112 -17.93 0.81 -11.35
C LEU A 112 -17.89 2.26 -11.87
N THR A 113 -18.97 2.75 -12.48
CA THR A 113 -19.00 4.07 -13.10
C THR A 113 -18.93 5.19 -12.06
N ASN A 114 -19.69 5.06 -10.96
CA ASN A 114 -19.65 6.03 -9.86
C ASN A 114 -18.25 6.10 -9.23
N ALA A 115 -17.58 4.96 -9.04
CA ALA A 115 -16.21 4.91 -8.53
C ALA A 115 -15.23 5.68 -9.41
N LEU A 116 -15.24 5.41 -10.71
CA LEU A 116 -14.33 6.06 -11.65
C LEU A 116 -14.60 7.56 -11.79
N HIS A 117 -15.86 8.00 -11.67
CA HIS A 117 -16.18 9.43 -11.64
C HIS A 117 -15.70 10.10 -10.35
N ALA A 118 -15.81 9.44 -9.21
CA ALA A 118 -15.30 9.96 -7.93
C ALA A 118 -13.77 10.09 -7.92
N LEU A 119 -13.05 9.11 -8.49
CA LEU A 119 -11.58 9.15 -8.59
C LEU A 119 -11.05 10.35 -9.37
N GLU A 120 -11.82 10.89 -10.32
CA GLU A 120 -11.42 12.09 -11.07
C GLU A 120 -11.27 13.33 -10.19
N GLU A 121 -11.92 13.39 -9.02
CA GLU A 121 -11.75 14.50 -8.09
C GLU A 121 -10.34 14.56 -7.50
N CYS A 122 -9.64 13.42 -7.48
CA CYS A 122 -8.28 13.24 -6.96
C CYS A 122 -7.20 13.38 -8.06
N ARG A 123 -7.56 13.69 -9.32
CA ARG A 123 -6.54 13.95 -10.36
C ARG A 123 -5.77 15.22 -10.02
N ASP A 124 -4.45 15.22 -10.21
CA ASP A 124 -3.61 16.40 -9.99
C ASP A 124 -3.94 17.53 -10.99
N LYS A 125 -4.62 18.55 -10.48
CA LYS A 125 -5.07 19.73 -11.25
C LYS A 125 -3.91 20.70 -11.53
N ASN A 126 -2.72 20.48 -10.97
CA ASN A 126 -1.52 21.23 -11.32
C ASN A 126 -0.84 20.71 -12.60
N GLN A 127 -1.23 19.52 -13.09
CA GLN A 127 -0.68 18.95 -14.32
C GLN A 127 -1.46 19.42 -15.56
N PRO A 128 -0.84 19.29 -16.76
CA PRO A 128 -1.56 19.52 -18.01
C PRO A 128 -2.83 18.66 -18.11
N PRO A 129 -3.85 19.11 -18.87
CA PRO A 129 -5.06 18.33 -19.07
C PRO A 129 -4.76 16.90 -19.52
N GLN A 130 -5.57 15.97 -19.01
CA GLN A 130 -5.52 14.54 -19.33
C GLN A 130 -4.26 13.80 -18.86
N ALA A 131 -3.40 14.43 -18.04
CA ALA A 131 -2.28 13.73 -17.42
C ALA A 131 -2.81 12.72 -16.39
N PRO A 132 -2.42 11.43 -16.47
CA PRO A 132 -2.84 10.41 -15.52
C PRO A 132 -1.98 10.47 -14.24
N VAL A 133 -1.99 11.62 -13.58
CA VAL A 133 -1.26 11.87 -12.32
C VAL A 133 -2.30 12.12 -11.24
N TYR A 134 -2.22 11.35 -10.15
CA TYR A 134 -3.24 11.33 -9.11
C TYR A 134 -2.64 11.68 -7.75
N ALA A 135 -3.42 12.45 -7.00
CA ALA A 135 -3.23 12.78 -5.60
C ALA A 135 -4.04 11.80 -4.72
N PHE A 136 -3.75 11.82 -3.43
CA PHE A 136 -4.40 10.95 -2.46
C PHE A 136 -5.83 11.40 -2.15
N TRP A 137 -6.01 12.72 -2.01
CA TRP A 137 -7.29 13.40 -1.78
C TRP A 137 -7.70 14.30 -2.94
N SER A 138 -8.95 14.76 -2.90
CA SER A 138 -9.41 15.84 -3.78
C SER A 138 -8.67 17.15 -3.47
N GLN A 139 -8.51 17.97 -4.51
CA GLN A 139 -7.75 19.22 -4.40
C GLN A 139 -8.64 20.47 -4.40
N ILE A 140 -8.28 21.46 -3.59
CA ILE A 140 -8.82 22.83 -3.63
C ILE A 140 -7.74 23.81 -4.12
N GLN A 141 -8.15 24.91 -4.74
CA GLN A 141 -7.21 25.95 -5.16
C GLN A 141 -6.94 26.90 -3.98
N ASN A 142 -5.68 27.05 -3.61
CA ASN A 142 -5.26 27.94 -2.54
C ASN A 142 -5.04 29.38 -3.03
N GLN A 143 -4.69 30.27 -2.09
CA GLN A 143 -4.45 31.69 -2.35
C GLN A 143 -3.31 32.00 -3.35
N TYR A 144 -2.40 31.04 -3.59
CA TYR A 144 -1.31 31.16 -4.56
C TYR A 144 -1.69 30.68 -5.96
N GLY A 145 -2.94 30.25 -6.16
CA GLY A 145 -3.42 29.66 -7.41
C GLY A 145 -2.95 28.23 -7.64
N ILE A 146 -2.36 27.59 -6.63
CA ILE A 146 -1.91 26.19 -6.65
C ILE A 146 -3.05 25.31 -6.14
N TRP A 147 -3.23 24.15 -6.75
CA TRP A 147 -4.16 23.13 -6.25
C TRP A 147 -3.46 22.28 -5.19
N GLU A 148 -3.94 22.28 -3.97
CA GLU A 148 -3.40 21.49 -2.86
C GLU A 148 -4.41 20.42 -2.44
N GLU A 149 -3.90 19.28 -1.97
CA GLU A 149 -4.74 18.24 -1.41
C GLU A 149 -5.48 18.73 -0.17
N HIS A 150 -6.76 18.34 -0.05
CA HIS A 150 -7.62 18.83 1.00
C HIS A 150 -8.49 17.73 1.60
N PRO A 151 -7.98 16.99 2.60
CA PRO A 151 -8.77 16.01 3.32
C PRO A 151 -9.79 16.71 4.23
N THR A 152 -10.92 17.12 3.64
CA THR A 152 -11.99 17.91 4.30
C THR A 152 -12.32 17.40 5.69
N ASN A 153 -12.51 16.09 5.88
CA ASN A 153 -12.93 15.52 7.17
C ASN A 153 -11.87 15.60 8.28
N PHE A 154 -10.61 15.85 7.94
CA PHE A 154 -9.54 16.07 8.92
C PHE A 154 -9.28 17.56 9.15
N VAL A 155 -9.35 18.39 8.09
CA VAL A 155 -8.92 19.79 8.14
C VAL A 155 -10.06 20.73 8.52
N GLU A 156 -11.23 20.60 7.90
CA GLU A 156 -12.33 21.56 8.10
C GLU A 156 -12.89 21.57 9.53
N PRO A 157 -13.08 20.42 10.23
CA PRO A 157 -13.52 20.44 11.62
C PRO A 157 -12.63 21.26 12.55
N LEU A 158 -11.32 21.26 12.30
CA LEU A 158 -10.36 22.00 13.11
C LEU A 158 -10.42 23.51 12.83
N SER A 159 -10.86 23.90 11.64
CA SER A 159 -11.03 25.32 11.27
C SER A 159 -12.22 26.00 11.95
N GLU A 160 -13.17 25.24 12.52
CA GLU A 160 -14.30 25.78 13.28
C GLU A 160 -13.89 26.32 14.67
N PHE A 161 -12.69 25.97 15.14
CA PHE A 161 -12.18 26.32 16.46
C PHE A 161 -10.97 27.27 16.35
N ASN A 162 -10.76 28.12 17.37
CA ASN A 162 -9.59 29.00 17.39
C ASN A 162 -8.30 28.24 17.71
N SER A 163 -8.42 27.06 18.33
CA SER A 163 -7.33 26.17 18.69
C SER A 163 -7.81 24.73 18.80
N VAL A 164 -6.89 23.77 18.67
CA VAL A 164 -7.14 22.35 18.91
C VAL A 164 -7.56 22.11 20.37
N ASP A 165 -7.02 22.89 21.32
CA ASP A 165 -7.45 22.88 22.72
C ASP A 165 -8.95 23.22 22.86
N ASP A 166 -9.44 24.24 22.15
CA ASP A 166 -10.86 24.60 22.15
C ASP A 166 -11.72 23.47 21.58
N ALA A 167 -11.26 22.80 20.52
CA ALA A 167 -11.94 21.66 19.93
C ALA A 167 -12.06 20.49 20.92
N ILE A 168 -10.95 20.13 21.58
CA ILE A 168 -10.92 19.05 22.59
C ILE A 168 -11.82 19.41 23.77
N TYR A 169 -11.73 20.64 24.29
CA TYR A 169 -12.54 21.09 25.41
C TYR A 169 -14.03 21.03 25.08
N TRP A 170 -14.39 21.45 23.86
CA TRP A 170 -15.75 21.40 23.36
C TRP A 170 -16.27 19.95 23.26
N VAL A 171 -15.47 19.02 22.73
CA VAL A 171 -15.82 17.58 22.66
C VAL A 171 -16.01 17.00 24.05
N LEU A 172 -15.05 17.20 24.96
CA LEU A 172 -15.17 16.71 26.34
C LEU A 172 -16.40 17.28 27.03
N THR A 173 -16.70 18.56 26.82
CA THR A 173 -17.87 19.20 27.40
C THR A 173 -19.18 18.63 26.87
N THR A 174 -19.25 18.44 25.56
CA THR A 174 -20.44 17.90 24.87
C THR A 174 -20.72 16.46 25.29
N LEU A 175 -19.68 15.66 25.54
CA LEU A 175 -19.80 14.27 25.98
C LEU A 175 -19.95 14.11 27.51
N GLY A 176 -19.91 15.19 28.28
CA GLY A 176 -19.95 15.11 29.75
C GLY A 176 -18.68 14.53 30.38
N LEU A 177 -17.55 14.63 29.68
CA LEU A 177 -16.23 14.12 30.04
C LEU A 177 -15.25 15.22 30.49
N GLN A 178 -15.76 16.35 31.00
CA GLN A 178 -14.92 17.50 31.38
C GLN A 178 -13.84 17.14 32.41
N SER A 179 -14.07 16.11 33.24
CA SER A 179 -13.12 15.63 34.24
C SER A 179 -11.84 15.01 33.64
N LEU A 180 -11.82 14.73 32.34
CA LEU A 180 -10.62 14.27 31.63
C LEU A 180 -9.71 15.42 31.21
N TRP A 181 -10.18 16.67 31.18
CA TRP A 181 -9.41 17.81 30.67
C TRP A 181 -8.04 17.95 31.33
N ASP A 182 -8.00 17.94 32.66
CA ASP A 182 -6.75 18.06 33.43
C ASP A 182 -5.85 16.82 33.36
N LYS A 183 -6.32 15.73 32.73
CA LYS A 183 -5.57 14.48 32.53
C LYS A 183 -4.97 14.36 31.13
N LEU A 184 -5.39 15.21 30.20
CA LEU A 184 -4.86 15.20 28.84
C LEU A 184 -3.52 15.93 28.78
N ASP A 185 -2.56 15.33 28.09
CA ASP A 185 -1.35 16.05 27.67
C ASP A 185 -1.67 16.86 26.41
N LEU A 186 -2.29 18.03 26.61
CA LEU A 186 -2.70 18.93 25.52
C LEU A 186 -1.51 19.36 24.66
N LYS A 187 -0.31 19.44 25.22
CA LYS A 187 0.89 19.78 24.44
C LYS A 187 1.20 18.67 23.44
N LEU A 188 1.20 17.41 23.89
CA LEU A 188 1.41 16.25 23.02
C LEU A 188 0.31 16.13 21.96
N ILE A 189 -0.95 16.34 22.35
CA ILE A 189 -2.08 16.27 21.42
C ILE A 189 -1.99 17.38 20.35
N ASN A 190 -1.72 18.62 20.75
CA ASN A 190 -1.50 19.73 19.82
C ASN A 190 -0.36 19.46 18.84
N GLN A 191 0.76 18.94 19.34
CA GLN A 191 1.89 18.56 18.49
C GLN A 191 1.48 17.49 17.47
N PHE A 192 0.76 16.46 17.91
CA PHE A 192 0.31 15.39 17.02
C PHE A 192 -0.67 15.89 15.96
N VAL A 193 -1.65 16.71 16.34
CA VAL A 193 -2.63 17.28 15.42
C VAL A 193 -1.96 18.19 14.40
N ASN A 194 -1.04 19.07 14.82
CA ASN A 194 -0.33 19.94 13.89
C ASN A 194 0.55 19.14 12.92
N ILE A 195 1.28 18.12 13.40
CA ILE A 195 2.06 17.22 12.53
C ILE A 195 1.16 16.51 11.53
N ALA A 196 -0.04 16.08 11.95
CA ALA A 196 -1.00 15.43 11.07
C ALA A 196 -1.51 16.40 9.98
N ILE A 197 -1.90 17.62 10.34
CA ILE A 197 -2.34 18.65 9.38
C ILE A 197 -1.24 18.96 8.36
N ASP A 198 -0.02 19.19 8.83
CA ASP A 198 1.14 19.48 7.96
C ASP A 198 1.47 18.32 7.02
N SER A 199 1.05 17.10 7.37
CA SER A 199 1.24 15.90 6.55
C SER A 199 0.20 15.70 5.46
N PHE A 200 -0.83 16.56 5.36
CA PHE A 200 -1.88 16.47 4.35
C PHE A 200 -1.64 17.31 3.09
N VAL A 201 -0.65 18.20 3.12
CA VAL A 201 -0.27 19.06 1.99
C VAL A 201 0.86 18.44 1.16
N ILE A 202 0.68 17.19 0.75
CA ILE A 202 1.67 16.38 0.04
C ILE A 202 1.58 16.55 -1.50
N PRO A 203 2.64 16.23 -2.26
CA PRO A 203 2.55 16.14 -3.72
C PRO A 203 1.85 14.84 -4.12
N SER A 204 1.30 14.82 -5.33
CA SER A 204 0.92 13.57 -5.99
C SER A 204 2.07 12.59 -6.06
N ASP A 205 1.75 11.30 -6.11
CA ASP A 205 2.75 10.25 -6.02
C ASP A 205 2.66 9.22 -7.16
N PHE A 206 3.69 8.41 -7.25
CA PHE A 206 3.81 7.37 -8.24
C PHE A 206 3.02 6.10 -7.92
N ASP A 207 2.62 5.90 -6.67
CA ASP A 207 1.79 4.78 -6.25
C ASP A 207 0.36 4.94 -6.77
N ASP A 208 -0.31 6.02 -6.38
CA ASP A 208 -1.65 6.41 -6.82
C ASP A 208 -1.75 6.40 -8.35
N SER A 209 -0.78 7.05 -9.00
CA SER A 209 -0.74 7.19 -10.46
C SER A 209 -0.54 5.83 -11.16
N ALA A 210 0.28 4.93 -10.60
CA ALA A 210 0.51 3.61 -11.17
C ALA A 210 -0.70 2.68 -11.02
N VAL A 211 -1.33 2.69 -9.84
CA VAL A 211 -2.55 1.92 -9.56
C VAL A 211 -3.68 2.39 -10.48
N HIS A 212 -3.87 3.71 -10.59
CA HIS A 212 -4.92 4.29 -11.43
C HIS A 212 -4.71 3.97 -12.92
N LEU A 213 -3.47 4.07 -13.43
CA LEU A 213 -3.14 3.69 -14.80
C LEU A 213 -3.37 2.20 -15.07
N THR A 214 -2.96 1.34 -14.13
CA THR A 214 -3.16 -0.12 -14.24
C THR A 214 -4.64 -0.47 -14.30
N MET A 215 -5.44 0.11 -13.38
CA MET A 215 -6.89 -0.03 -13.35
C MET A 215 -7.51 0.40 -14.69
N GLY A 216 -7.18 1.59 -15.18
CA GLY A 216 -7.71 2.14 -16.43
C GLY A 216 -7.42 1.27 -17.65
N LEU A 217 -6.23 0.69 -17.72
CA LEU A 217 -5.83 -0.20 -18.82
C LEU A 217 -6.55 -1.56 -18.77
N LYS A 218 -6.85 -2.09 -17.58
CA LYS A 218 -7.61 -3.35 -17.42
C LYS A 218 -9.07 -3.24 -17.87
N LEU A 219 -9.68 -2.05 -17.74
CA LEU A 219 -11.06 -1.81 -18.19
C LEU A 219 -11.27 -2.15 -19.68
N ARG A 220 -10.22 -2.06 -20.50
CA ARG A 220 -10.29 -2.28 -21.96
C ARG A 220 -10.74 -3.69 -22.35
N ASP A 221 -10.47 -4.68 -21.51
CA ASP A 221 -10.71 -6.09 -21.84
C ASP A 221 -12.21 -6.43 -21.78
N HIS A 222 -12.94 -5.83 -20.83
CA HIS A 222 -14.32 -6.22 -20.51
C HIS A 222 -15.32 -5.04 -20.50
N PHE A 223 -14.85 -3.80 -20.36
CA PHE A 223 -15.68 -2.61 -20.20
C PHE A 223 -15.28 -1.48 -21.17
N PRO A 224 -15.37 -1.67 -22.50
CA PRO A 224 -14.79 -0.75 -23.48
C PRO A 224 -15.39 0.67 -23.45
N SER A 225 -16.67 0.83 -23.11
CA SER A 225 -17.29 2.16 -22.95
C SER A 225 -16.74 2.92 -21.76
N VAL A 226 -16.59 2.23 -20.62
CA VAL A 226 -16.02 2.78 -19.39
C VAL A 226 -14.53 3.07 -19.58
N ALA A 227 -13.80 2.17 -20.24
CA ALA A 227 -12.41 2.37 -20.60
C ALA A 227 -12.22 3.60 -21.50
N ALA A 228 -13.11 3.83 -22.47
CA ALA A 228 -13.06 5.00 -23.34
C ALA A 228 -13.33 6.30 -22.57
N ASP A 229 -14.31 6.29 -21.65
CA ASP A 229 -14.60 7.42 -20.77
C ASP A 229 -13.40 7.77 -19.89
N TRP A 230 -12.82 6.76 -19.22
CA TRP A 230 -11.60 6.90 -18.43
C TRP A 230 -10.43 7.44 -19.27
N TRP A 231 -10.20 6.87 -20.45
CA TRP A 231 -9.09 7.26 -21.33
C TRP A 231 -9.23 8.69 -21.85
N SER A 232 -10.46 9.16 -22.08
CA SER A 232 -10.72 10.54 -22.51
C SER A 232 -10.19 11.59 -21.52
N ARG A 233 -9.97 11.19 -20.25
CA ARG A 233 -9.48 12.01 -19.15
C ARG A 233 -8.04 11.70 -18.73
N ASN A 234 -7.41 10.69 -19.34
CA ASN A 234 -6.12 10.12 -18.90
C ASN A 234 -5.14 9.84 -20.05
N SER A 235 -5.43 10.37 -21.25
CA SER A 235 -4.71 10.04 -22.49
C SER A 235 -3.31 10.66 -22.61
N ASN A 236 -2.94 11.64 -21.80
CA ASN A 236 -1.65 12.32 -21.87
C ASN A 236 -0.56 11.58 -21.07
N VAL A 237 -0.37 10.30 -21.40
CA VAL A 237 0.56 9.38 -20.73
C VAL A 237 2.03 9.82 -20.82
N GLN A 238 2.37 10.67 -21.79
CA GLN A 238 3.72 11.23 -21.93
C GLN A 238 4.13 12.08 -20.72
N VAL A 239 3.19 12.74 -20.04
CA VAL A 239 3.47 13.51 -18.82
C VAL A 239 3.98 12.59 -17.72
N LEU A 240 3.23 11.51 -17.43
CA LEU A 240 3.62 10.54 -16.41
C LEU A 240 4.95 9.84 -16.77
N SER A 241 5.15 9.46 -18.03
CA SER A 241 6.42 8.89 -18.52
C SER A 241 7.63 9.80 -18.21
N LYS A 242 7.51 11.11 -18.48
CA LYS A 242 8.58 12.07 -18.17
C LYS A 242 8.81 12.18 -16.67
N MET A 243 7.74 12.27 -15.88
CA MET A 243 7.82 12.40 -14.42
C MET A 243 8.58 11.23 -13.80
N TRP A 244 8.27 9.99 -14.21
CA TRP A 244 9.00 8.79 -13.78
C TRP A 244 10.51 8.92 -13.92
N THR A 245 10.98 9.43 -15.06
CA THR A 245 12.42 9.61 -15.31
C THR A 245 13.01 10.84 -14.61
N GLN A 246 12.23 11.91 -14.48
CA GLN A 246 12.64 13.19 -13.89
C GLN A 246 12.80 13.09 -12.36
N PHE A 247 11.97 12.31 -11.70
CA PHE A 247 11.94 12.20 -10.24
C PHE A 247 12.50 10.87 -9.70
N ALA A 248 12.92 9.96 -10.58
CA ALA A 248 13.62 8.75 -10.17
C ALA A 248 14.91 9.07 -9.40
N TYR A 249 15.17 8.30 -8.34
CA TYR A 249 16.42 8.36 -7.59
C TYR A 249 17.57 7.80 -8.43
N GLN A 250 18.64 8.59 -8.56
CA GLN A 250 19.81 8.34 -9.40
C GLN A 250 21.09 8.62 -8.60
N PRO A 251 21.57 7.67 -7.76
CA PRO A 251 22.67 7.90 -6.83
C PRO A 251 23.99 8.31 -7.51
N TYR A 252 24.20 7.93 -8.77
CA TYR A 252 25.42 8.24 -9.52
C TYR A 252 25.32 9.52 -10.36
N SER A 253 24.17 10.21 -10.31
CA SER A 253 24.01 11.48 -11.00
C SER A 253 24.79 12.59 -10.30
N SER A 254 25.22 13.58 -11.06
CA SER A 254 25.75 14.84 -10.51
C SER A 254 24.66 15.86 -10.18
N ASP A 255 23.41 15.61 -10.62
CA ASP A 255 22.27 16.46 -10.31
C ASP A 255 21.70 16.13 -8.93
N VAL A 256 21.74 17.12 -8.05
CA VAL A 256 21.30 17.00 -6.66
C VAL A 256 19.80 16.73 -6.52
N ASN A 257 19.01 17.09 -7.52
CA ASN A 257 17.56 16.87 -7.51
C ASN A 257 17.17 15.40 -7.67
N VAL A 258 18.06 14.58 -8.24
CA VAL A 258 17.81 13.15 -8.47
C VAL A 258 18.78 12.26 -7.70
N ASN A 259 19.95 12.77 -7.28
CA ASN A 259 20.90 12.00 -6.48
C ASN A 259 20.71 12.12 -4.97
N SER A 260 19.75 12.93 -4.51
CA SER A 260 19.47 13.12 -3.08
C SER A 260 18.25 12.33 -2.66
N ILE A 261 18.34 11.66 -1.52
CA ILE A 261 17.25 10.82 -0.98
C ILE A 261 17.17 10.91 0.54
N ASP A 262 15.99 10.58 1.07
CA ASP A 262 15.73 10.37 2.49
C ASP A 262 16.83 9.47 3.14
N PRO A 263 17.44 9.90 4.26
CA PRO A 263 18.47 9.13 4.96
C PRO A 263 18.06 7.71 5.38
N ARG A 264 16.77 7.47 5.68
CA ARG A 264 16.21 6.14 6.00
C ARG A 264 16.23 5.25 4.79
N THR A 265 15.83 5.81 3.64
CA THR A 265 15.92 5.11 2.36
C THR A 265 17.35 4.70 2.09
N TYR A 266 18.29 5.65 2.14
CA TYR A 266 19.70 5.34 1.91
C TYR A 266 20.21 4.26 2.86
N PHE A 267 19.86 4.33 4.16
CA PHE A 267 20.24 3.34 5.16
C PHE A 267 19.89 1.91 4.74
N TRP A 268 18.66 1.66 4.29
CA TRP A 268 18.25 0.29 3.94
C TRP A 268 18.68 -0.12 2.52
N ILE A 269 18.79 0.80 1.55
CA ILE A 269 19.22 0.45 0.17
C ILE A 269 20.73 0.51 -0.06
N ARG A 270 21.53 0.99 0.90
CA ARG A 270 22.97 1.25 0.68
C ARG A 270 23.71 0.06 0.09
N GLY A 271 23.51 -1.13 0.65
CA GLY A 271 24.15 -2.35 0.16
C GLY A 271 23.74 -2.69 -1.28
N PHE A 272 22.49 -2.40 -1.66
CA PHE A 272 22.02 -2.51 -3.04
C PHE A 272 22.71 -1.47 -3.93
N VAL A 273 22.74 -0.20 -3.54
CA VAL A 273 23.41 0.86 -4.32
C VAL A 273 24.86 0.46 -4.59
N GLN A 274 25.65 0.16 -3.55
CA GLN A 274 27.05 -0.24 -3.71
C GLN A 274 27.24 -1.46 -4.64
N LYS A 275 26.35 -2.45 -4.58
CA LYS A 275 26.42 -3.64 -5.46
C LYS A 275 26.37 -3.28 -6.94
N TYR A 276 25.70 -2.19 -7.30
CA TYR A 276 25.54 -1.74 -8.69
C TYR A 276 26.50 -0.61 -9.08
N GLU A 277 27.42 -0.21 -8.21
CA GLU A 277 28.40 0.83 -8.52
C GLU A 277 29.31 0.41 -9.69
N GLY A 278 29.49 1.32 -10.65
CA GLY A 278 30.29 1.04 -11.85
C GLY A 278 29.63 0.09 -12.88
N THR A 279 28.41 -0.38 -12.63
CA THR A 279 27.69 -1.30 -13.56
C THR A 279 26.86 -0.56 -14.62
N GLY A 280 26.72 0.76 -14.49
CA GLY A 280 25.94 1.62 -15.37
C GLY A 280 25.03 2.57 -14.57
N PRO A 281 24.12 3.29 -15.23
CA PRO A 281 23.13 4.11 -14.55
C PRO A 281 22.22 3.26 -13.66
N LEU A 282 22.04 3.70 -12.41
CA LEU A 282 21.04 3.15 -11.50
C LEU A 282 19.89 4.15 -11.36
N ARG A 283 18.66 3.71 -11.65
CA ARG A 283 17.45 4.52 -11.47
C ARG A 283 16.43 3.74 -10.65
N LEU A 284 15.92 4.35 -9.59
CA LEU A 284 14.92 3.73 -8.73
C LEU A 284 13.67 4.58 -8.69
N ILE A 285 12.52 3.91 -8.69
CA ILE A 285 11.22 4.52 -8.45
C ILE A 285 11.25 5.16 -7.06
N ALA A 286 11.04 6.48 -7.01
CA ALA A 286 10.81 7.21 -5.77
C ALA A 286 9.30 7.33 -5.52
N THR A 287 8.88 7.77 -4.34
CA THR A 287 7.45 7.90 -4.02
C THR A 287 6.84 9.14 -4.67
N TRP A 288 7.37 10.32 -4.37
CA TRP A 288 6.70 11.57 -4.70
C TRP A 288 7.04 12.03 -6.12
N THR A 289 6.08 12.66 -6.80
CA THR A 289 6.31 13.30 -8.11
C THR A 289 6.96 14.69 -7.97
N SER A 290 7.96 14.77 -7.11
CA SER A 290 8.65 16.01 -6.77
C SER A 290 10.13 15.76 -6.46
N ASN A 291 10.92 16.82 -6.45
CA ASN A 291 12.33 16.82 -6.10
C ASN A 291 12.65 18.04 -5.21
N LEU A 292 13.91 18.17 -4.77
CA LEU A 292 14.32 19.27 -3.89
C LEU A 292 14.02 20.65 -4.48
N GLN A 293 14.30 20.86 -5.77
CA GLN A 293 14.02 22.13 -6.43
C GLN A 293 12.52 22.46 -6.44
N ASN A 294 11.66 21.51 -6.80
CA ASN A 294 10.22 21.70 -6.82
C ASN A 294 9.70 21.97 -5.39
N ASN A 295 10.12 21.16 -4.42
CA ASN A 295 9.73 21.32 -3.02
C ASN A 295 10.07 22.70 -2.46
N ASN A 296 11.28 23.20 -2.71
CA ASN A 296 11.68 24.55 -2.28
C ASN A 296 10.80 25.66 -2.89
N GLN A 297 10.17 25.41 -4.04
CA GLN A 297 9.28 26.38 -4.70
C GLN A 297 7.85 26.33 -4.19
N THR A 298 7.42 25.19 -3.64
CA THR A 298 6.00 24.91 -3.34
C THR A 298 5.70 24.69 -1.85
N MET A 299 6.68 24.37 -1.01
CA MET A 299 6.41 23.95 0.38
C MET A 299 5.74 25.02 1.25
N HIS A 300 6.07 26.30 1.06
CA HIS A 300 5.38 27.42 1.73
C HIS A 300 4.12 27.89 0.97
N LYS A 301 3.72 27.14 -0.06
CA LYS A 301 2.55 27.41 -0.89
C LYS A 301 1.60 26.21 -0.92
N GLY A 302 1.68 25.31 0.06
CA GLY A 302 0.70 24.24 0.24
C GLY A 302 1.00 22.91 -0.46
N ILE A 303 2.22 22.70 -0.99
CA ILE A 303 2.65 21.37 -1.46
C ILE A 303 4.09 21.10 -1.01
N LYS A 304 4.28 20.11 -0.14
CA LYS A 304 5.55 19.79 0.50
C LYS A 304 5.81 18.28 0.51
N MET A 305 6.97 17.86 0.01
CA MET A 305 7.46 16.50 0.23
C MET A 305 7.61 16.26 1.74
N PRO A 306 7.09 15.14 2.28
CA PRO A 306 7.33 14.77 3.67
C PRO A 306 8.81 14.87 4.05
N PHE A 307 9.10 15.56 5.16
CA PHE A 307 10.46 15.81 5.65
C PHE A 307 11.41 16.45 4.61
N ASN A 308 10.88 17.21 3.65
CA ASN A 308 11.63 17.90 2.59
C ASN A 308 12.52 16.98 1.74
N SER A 309 12.21 15.69 1.67
CA SER A 309 13.00 14.71 0.93
C SER A 309 12.11 13.71 0.22
N ASN A 310 12.59 13.22 -0.93
CA ASN A 310 11.94 12.08 -1.57
C ASN A 310 12.49 10.78 -0.98
N ASN A 311 11.73 9.71 -1.06
CA ASN A 311 12.07 8.41 -0.48
C ASN A 311 11.79 7.29 -1.48
N VAL A 312 12.36 6.12 -1.21
CA VAL A 312 12.04 4.87 -1.91
C VAL A 312 11.40 3.93 -0.90
N ASP A 313 10.15 3.56 -1.15
CA ASP A 313 9.37 2.56 -0.42
C ASP A 313 9.20 1.31 -1.30
N ALA A 314 9.44 0.12 -0.74
CA ALA A 314 9.46 -1.10 -1.54
C ALA A 314 8.08 -1.49 -2.10
N SER A 315 6.98 -1.15 -1.43
CA SER A 315 5.61 -1.39 -1.89
C SER A 315 5.21 -0.39 -2.98
N VAL A 316 5.58 0.89 -2.84
CA VAL A 316 5.40 1.90 -3.90
C VAL A 316 6.15 1.50 -5.17
N VAL A 317 7.39 1.02 -5.01
CA VAL A 317 8.19 0.48 -6.13
C VAL A 317 7.48 -0.70 -6.78
N ALA A 318 6.85 -1.59 -6.01
CA ALA A 318 6.11 -2.74 -6.55
C ALA A 318 4.91 -2.31 -7.42
N ASN A 319 4.15 -1.31 -6.96
CA ASN A 319 3.03 -0.74 -7.72
C ASN A 319 3.50 -0.01 -8.98
N GLY A 320 4.58 0.76 -8.89
CA GLY A 320 5.21 1.40 -10.04
C GLY A 320 5.71 0.40 -11.09
N VAL A 321 6.35 -0.69 -10.66
CA VAL A 321 6.77 -1.81 -11.55
C VAL A 321 5.55 -2.42 -12.25
N LEU A 322 4.45 -2.67 -11.53
CA LEU A 322 3.20 -3.16 -12.13
C LEU A 322 2.63 -2.18 -13.16
N GLY A 323 2.62 -0.87 -12.85
CA GLY A 323 2.15 0.18 -13.75
C GLY A 323 2.95 0.22 -15.06
N LEU A 324 4.28 0.14 -14.99
CA LEU A 324 5.15 0.09 -16.17
C LEU A 324 4.93 -1.19 -16.99
N ILE A 325 4.82 -2.35 -16.34
CA ILE A 325 4.56 -3.64 -17.00
C ILE A 325 3.20 -3.61 -17.71
N THR A 326 2.14 -3.24 -17.01
CA THR A 326 0.79 -3.19 -17.57
C THR A 326 0.71 -2.21 -18.74
N SER A 327 1.37 -1.06 -18.63
CA SER A 327 1.48 -0.09 -19.73
C SER A 327 2.15 -0.70 -20.96
N ALA A 328 3.28 -1.39 -20.77
CA ALA A 328 4.00 -2.04 -21.87
C ALA A 328 3.20 -3.17 -22.54
N LEU A 329 2.30 -3.82 -21.79
CA LEU A 329 1.50 -4.95 -22.28
C LEU A 329 0.17 -4.52 -22.93
N LYS A 330 -0.47 -3.45 -22.44
CA LYS A 330 -1.86 -3.11 -22.77
C LYS A 330 -2.06 -1.78 -23.53
N MET A 331 -1.03 -0.94 -23.63
CA MET A 331 -1.13 0.28 -24.45
C MET A 331 -1.19 -0.05 -25.94
N THR A 332 -1.89 0.78 -26.70
CA THR A 332 -1.86 0.69 -28.17
C THR A 332 -0.47 1.09 -28.69
N PRO A 333 -0.09 0.72 -29.93
CA PRO A 333 1.23 1.07 -30.46
C PRO A 333 1.57 2.57 -30.42
N GLN A 334 0.57 3.44 -30.61
CA GLN A 334 0.75 4.90 -30.56
C GLN A 334 0.98 5.40 -29.13
N GLU A 335 0.21 4.89 -28.16
CA GLU A 335 0.36 5.21 -26.74
C GLU A 335 1.70 4.70 -26.20
N PHE A 336 2.06 3.47 -26.57
CA PHE A 336 3.33 2.88 -26.20
C PHE A 336 4.51 3.71 -26.73
N GLN A 337 4.44 4.19 -27.98
CA GLN A 337 5.49 5.03 -28.55
C GLN A 337 5.64 6.39 -27.83
N SER A 338 4.55 6.96 -27.29
CA SER A 338 4.62 8.22 -26.54
C SER A 338 5.01 8.04 -25.08
N PHE A 339 4.82 6.83 -24.53
CA PHE A 339 5.08 6.49 -23.15
C PHE A 339 6.46 5.85 -22.94
N TRP A 340 6.82 4.83 -23.70
CA TRP A 340 7.96 3.95 -23.42
C TRP A 340 9.30 4.54 -23.89
N THR A 341 10.29 4.61 -23.01
CA THR A 341 11.65 5.10 -23.31
C THR A 341 12.72 4.14 -22.78
N PRO A 342 13.97 4.21 -23.30
CA PRO A 342 15.08 3.43 -22.76
C PRO A 342 15.36 3.71 -21.27
N GLU A 343 15.12 4.93 -20.80
CA GLU A 343 15.26 5.29 -19.39
C GLU A 343 14.22 4.58 -18.52
N LEU A 344 12.97 4.47 -18.98
CA LEU A 344 11.93 3.69 -18.30
C LEU A 344 12.25 2.20 -18.29
N GLU A 345 12.83 1.68 -19.37
CA GLU A 345 13.29 0.29 -19.42
C GLU A 345 14.36 0.02 -18.34
N GLY A 346 15.34 0.91 -18.21
CA GLY A 346 16.35 0.84 -17.16
C GLY A 346 15.76 0.99 -15.75
N LEU A 347 14.83 1.94 -15.56
CA LEU A 347 14.11 2.15 -14.31
C LEU A 347 13.33 0.89 -13.87
N LEU A 348 12.61 0.26 -14.80
CA LEU A 348 11.87 -0.98 -14.55
C LEU A 348 12.81 -2.09 -14.09
N LEU A 349 13.91 -2.31 -14.80
CA LEU A 349 14.87 -3.37 -14.46
C LEU A 349 15.54 -3.12 -13.11
N ASN A 350 16.02 -1.90 -12.86
CA ASN A 350 16.68 -1.56 -11.60
C ASN A 350 15.71 -1.68 -10.42
N SER A 351 14.48 -1.20 -10.56
CA SER A 351 13.44 -1.29 -9.54
C SER A 351 13.04 -2.74 -9.28
N THR A 352 12.92 -3.57 -10.32
CA THR A 352 12.68 -5.02 -10.17
C THR A 352 13.82 -5.71 -9.40
N ASN A 353 15.07 -5.34 -9.70
CA ASN A 353 16.23 -5.86 -8.96
C ASN A 353 16.22 -5.42 -7.49
N LEU A 354 15.76 -4.20 -7.20
CA LEU A 354 15.60 -3.73 -5.82
C LEU A 354 14.56 -4.57 -5.07
N LEU A 355 13.37 -4.80 -5.65
CA LEU A 355 12.34 -5.66 -5.06
C LEU A 355 12.89 -7.06 -4.73
N SER A 356 13.62 -7.65 -5.67
CA SER A 356 14.29 -8.95 -5.49
C SER A 356 15.29 -8.92 -4.34
N TRP A 357 16.17 -7.92 -4.32
CA TRP A 357 17.18 -7.76 -3.27
C TRP A 357 16.55 -7.55 -1.88
N THR A 358 15.47 -6.77 -1.79
CA THR A 358 14.73 -6.53 -0.53
C THR A 358 14.23 -7.84 0.07
N MET A 359 13.66 -8.72 -0.76
CA MET A 359 13.18 -10.04 -0.32
C MET A 359 14.35 -10.98 0.01
N GLU A 360 15.35 -11.06 -0.87
CA GLU A 360 16.52 -11.96 -0.73
C GLU A 360 17.36 -11.66 0.52
N THR A 361 17.47 -10.39 0.92
CA THR A 361 18.20 -9.99 2.14
C THR A 361 17.34 -10.09 3.40
N GLY A 362 16.01 -10.16 3.28
CA GLY A 362 15.09 -10.15 4.42
C GLY A 362 15.04 -8.80 5.17
N ILE A 363 15.55 -7.71 4.57
CA ILE A 363 15.54 -6.39 5.21
C ILE A 363 14.11 -5.89 5.45
N CYS A 364 13.16 -6.25 4.59
CA CYS A 364 11.74 -5.94 4.77
C CYS A 364 11.10 -6.60 6.01
N LEU A 365 11.69 -7.69 6.53
CA LEU A 365 11.20 -8.36 7.75
C LEU A 365 11.80 -7.75 9.02
N THR A 366 13.02 -7.23 8.94
CA THR A 366 13.77 -6.75 10.11
C THR A 366 13.65 -5.24 10.30
N ARG A 367 13.38 -4.50 9.23
CA ARG A 367 13.27 -3.03 9.19
C ARG A 367 12.03 -2.58 8.40
N ALA A 368 10.91 -3.26 8.62
CA ALA A 368 9.63 -2.92 8.00
C ALA A 368 9.24 -1.44 8.20
N ASP A 369 9.67 -0.83 9.32
CA ASP A 369 9.46 0.58 9.66
C ASP A 369 9.98 1.58 8.62
N ILE A 370 11.08 1.25 7.93
CA ILE A 370 11.72 2.14 6.95
C ILE A 370 11.78 1.58 5.52
N VAL A 371 11.55 0.28 5.35
CA VAL A 371 11.44 -0.37 4.03
C VAL A 371 10.01 -0.27 3.49
N LEU A 372 9.02 -0.35 4.38
CA LEU A 372 7.58 -0.34 4.11
C LEU A 372 6.94 0.86 4.82
N LEU A 373 7.42 2.06 4.47
CA LEU A 373 7.00 3.34 5.05
C LEU A 373 5.49 3.51 4.99
N TYR A 374 4.86 3.18 3.86
CA TYR A 374 3.43 3.45 3.65
C TYR A 374 2.55 2.20 3.78
N TYR A 375 3.10 0.99 3.58
CA TYR A 375 2.35 -0.28 3.64
C TYR A 375 2.93 -1.24 4.67
N PRO A 376 2.70 -1.00 5.97
CA PRO A 376 3.32 -1.77 7.05
C PRO A 376 3.16 -3.29 6.93
N PRO A 377 1.99 -3.82 6.51
CA PRO A 377 1.84 -5.27 6.35
C PRO A 377 2.77 -5.81 5.27
N ILE A 378 3.66 -6.70 5.67
CA ILE A 378 4.62 -7.34 4.76
C ILE A 378 3.91 -8.12 3.63
N TYR A 379 2.70 -8.62 3.89
CA TYR A 379 1.91 -9.35 2.90
C TYR A 379 1.51 -8.48 1.71
N ASN A 380 1.31 -7.16 1.93
CA ASN A 380 1.04 -6.21 0.84
C ASN A 380 2.22 -6.15 -0.12
N PHE A 381 3.44 -6.03 0.40
CA PHE A 381 4.65 -6.00 -0.42
C PHE A 381 4.79 -7.23 -1.32
N TYR A 382 4.57 -8.43 -0.77
CA TYR A 382 4.61 -9.66 -1.56
C TYR A 382 3.49 -9.71 -2.59
N TRP A 383 2.26 -9.35 -2.20
CA TRP A 383 1.12 -9.38 -3.10
C TRP A 383 1.31 -8.39 -4.26
N PHE A 384 1.65 -7.13 -3.98
CA PHE A 384 1.89 -6.10 -5.01
C PHE A 384 2.94 -6.55 -6.03
N THR A 385 4.03 -7.16 -5.55
CA THR A 385 5.07 -7.72 -6.41
C THR A 385 4.57 -8.92 -7.22
N ALA A 386 3.78 -9.82 -6.61
CA ALA A 386 3.25 -11.00 -7.29
C ALA A 386 2.28 -10.66 -8.43
N ARG A 387 1.53 -9.56 -8.32
CA ARG A 387 0.65 -9.07 -9.40
C ARG A 387 1.42 -8.77 -10.69
N SER A 388 2.65 -8.25 -10.58
CA SER A 388 3.53 -8.03 -11.73
C SER A 388 3.91 -9.34 -12.43
N LEU A 389 4.21 -10.39 -11.65
CA LEU A 389 4.51 -11.71 -12.20
C LEU A 389 3.30 -12.32 -12.91
N VAL A 390 2.09 -12.17 -12.35
CA VAL A 390 0.85 -12.61 -13.01
C VAL A 390 0.65 -11.88 -14.33
N ALA A 391 0.79 -10.54 -14.37
CA ALA A 391 0.67 -9.78 -15.62
C ALA A 391 1.63 -10.30 -16.72
N LEU A 392 2.87 -10.62 -16.35
CA LEU A 392 3.90 -11.16 -17.26
C LEU A 392 3.71 -12.64 -17.65
N ARG A 393 2.92 -13.40 -16.89
CA ARG A 393 2.54 -14.78 -17.26
C ARG A 393 1.34 -14.80 -18.19
N ASN A 394 0.41 -13.86 -18.00
CA ASN A 394 -0.86 -13.80 -18.72
C ASN A 394 -0.75 -13.19 -20.11
N ASN A 395 0.34 -12.46 -20.39
CA ASN A 395 0.50 -11.73 -21.63
C ASN A 395 1.81 -12.12 -22.32
N THR A 396 1.80 -12.08 -23.65
CA THR A 396 3.02 -12.20 -24.46
C THR A 396 3.51 -10.80 -24.83
N SER A 397 4.83 -10.59 -24.82
CA SER A 397 5.45 -9.36 -25.29
C SER A 397 6.64 -9.67 -26.15
N SER A 398 6.94 -8.79 -27.10
CA SER A 398 8.17 -8.84 -27.89
C SER A 398 9.34 -8.11 -27.22
N LEU A 399 9.11 -7.45 -26.07
CA LEU A 399 10.13 -6.71 -25.34
C LEU A 399 11.01 -7.65 -24.49
N PRO A 400 12.30 -7.83 -24.84
CA PRO A 400 13.17 -8.77 -24.11
C PRO A 400 13.36 -8.43 -22.63
N ILE A 401 13.19 -7.16 -22.27
CA ILE A 401 13.27 -6.71 -20.88
C ILE A 401 12.17 -7.32 -20.01
N LEU A 402 10.97 -7.53 -20.54
CA LEU A 402 9.86 -8.08 -19.78
C LEU A 402 10.09 -9.55 -19.44
N ASP A 403 10.76 -10.32 -20.32
CA ASP A 403 11.20 -11.68 -20.02
C ASP A 403 12.28 -11.69 -18.91
N THR A 404 13.19 -10.72 -18.93
CA THR A 404 14.22 -10.57 -17.89
C THR A 404 13.59 -10.27 -16.53
N VAL A 405 12.68 -9.29 -16.50
CA VAL A 405 11.91 -8.91 -15.30
C VAL A 405 11.10 -10.10 -14.78
N LYS A 406 10.39 -10.81 -15.67
CA LYS A 406 9.63 -12.02 -15.33
C LYS A 406 10.49 -13.06 -14.66
N ASN A 407 11.67 -13.35 -15.20
CA ASN A 407 12.59 -14.35 -14.64
C ASN A 407 13.10 -13.97 -13.24
N ILE A 408 13.42 -12.68 -13.02
CA ILE A 408 13.85 -12.18 -11.71
C ILE A 408 12.72 -12.33 -10.69
N LEU A 409 11.51 -11.84 -11.04
CA LEU A 409 10.34 -11.90 -10.16
C LEU A 409 9.95 -13.35 -9.88
N GLN A 410 9.89 -14.20 -10.91
CA GLN A 410 9.53 -15.61 -10.76
C GLN A 410 10.46 -16.32 -9.80
N LYS A 411 11.79 -16.20 -9.99
CA LYS A 411 12.78 -16.83 -9.12
C LYS A 411 12.65 -16.36 -7.67
N THR A 412 12.51 -15.05 -7.47
CA THR A 412 12.44 -14.45 -6.12
C THR A 412 11.15 -14.85 -5.41
N LEU A 413 10.03 -14.78 -6.12
CA LEU A 413 8.70 -15.01 -5.55
C LEU A 413 8.42 -16.49 -5.28
N GLU A 414 8.72 -17.37 -6.24
CA GLU A 414 8.58 -18.84 -6.05
C GLU A 414 9.60 -19.38 -5.03
N GLY A 415 10.73 -18.71 -4.84
CA GLY A 415 11.73 -19.06 -3.84
C GLY A 415 11.52 -18.33 -2.51
N THR A 416 12.29 -17.26 -2.32
CA THR A 416 12.42 -16.55 -1.04
C THR A 416 11.09 -16.01 -0.51
N ALA A 417 10.28 -15.34 -1.35
CA ALA A 417 9.03 -14.74 -0.87
C ALA A 417 8.05 -15.80 -0.38
N THR A 418 7.90 -16.90 -1.12
CA THR A 418 7.05 -18.03 -0.70
C THR A 418 7.50 -18.57 0.65
N GLN A 419 8.81 -18.80 0.85
CA GLN A 419 9.33 -19.28 2.13
C GLN A 419 9.05 -18.31 3.28
N GLN A 420 9.22 -17.01 3.05
CA GLN A 420 8.96 -15.98 4.06
C GLN A 420 7.46 -15.93 4.42
N ILE A 421 6.55 -15.87 3.44
CA ILE A 421 5.09 -15.90 3.70
C ILE A 421 4.71 -17.15 4.50
N LEU A 422 5.18 -18.32 4.08
CA LEU A 422 4.88 -19.58 4.75
C LEU A 422 5.45 -19.63 6.18
N SER A 423 6.58 -18.97 6.45
CA SER A 423 7.19 -18.93 7.78
C SER A 423 6.43 -18.06 8.80
N LEU A 424 5.62 -17.12 8.32
CA LEU A 424 4.84 -16.19 9.15
C LEU A 424 3.43 -16.70 9.48
N ARG A 425 3.05 -17.85 8.94
CA ARG A 425 1.70 -18.41 9.14
C ARG A 425 1.49 -18.86 10.58
N VAL A 426 0.23 -18.86 10.99
CA VAL A 426 -0.24 -19.51 12.21
C VAL A 426 -1.19 -20.64 11.82
N ASP A 427 -0.88 -21.85 12.25
CA ASP A 427 -1.72 -23.03 12.06
C ASP A 427 -2.56 -23.29 13.32
N ASP A 428 -3.88 -23.41 13.17
CA ASP A 428 -4.78 -23.76 14.27
C ASP A 428 -4.57 -25.24 14.65
N PRO A 429 -4.30 -25.56 15.93
CA PRO A 429 -4.02 -26.93 16.34
C PRO A 429 -5.26 -27.84 16.38
N SER A 430 -6.46 -27.26 16.38
CA SER A 430 -7.75 -27.95 16.56
C SER A 430 -8.57 -28.05 15.27
N ASN A 431 -8.26 -27.21 14.28
CA ASN A 431 -8.97 -27.14 13.00
C ASN A 431 -7.96 -27.09 11.85
N PRO A 432 -8.32 -27.50 10.63
CA PRO A 432 -7.46 -27.36 9.45
C PRO A 432 -7.45 -25.90 8.96
N TRP A 433 -7.13 -24.95 9.84
CA TRP A 433 -7.08 -23.53 9.52
C TRP A 433 -5.64 -23.04 9.58
N THR A 434 -5.33 -22.19 8.62
CA THR A 434 -4.08 -21.45 8.56
C THR A 434 -4.46 -19.99 8.36
N TYR A 435 -3.86 -19.09 9.13
CA TYR A 435 -4.10 -17.66 9.03
C TYR A 435 -2.80 -16.88 9.23
N TRP A 436 -2.84 -15.60 8.93
CA TRP A 436 -1.76 -14.66 9.18
C TRP A 436 -2.32 -13.49 9.98
N ASP A 437 -1.55 -13.08 10.97
CA ASP A 437 -1.73 -11.83 11.69
C ASP A 437 -0.62 -10.87 11.26
N ASP A 438 -0.89 -9.57 11.38
CA ASP A 438 0.16 -8.56 11.26
C ASP A 438 0.41 -7.92 12.63
N PHE A 439 -0.21 -6.78 12.96
CA PHE A 439 0.04 -6.12 14.25
C PHE A 439 -1.20 -5.55 14.94
N LEU A 440 -2.30 -5.29 14.26
CA LEU A 440 -3.49 -4.74 14.90
C LEU A 440 -4.09 -5.75 15.87
N GLY A 441 -4.24 -5.36 17.13
CA GLY A 441 -4.80 -6.24 18.17
C GLY A 441 -3.82 -7.27 18.74
N ASN A 442 -2.53 -7.17 18.41
CA ASN A 442 -1.48 -8.05 18.94
C ASN A 442 -0.81 -7.44 20.17
N ASN A 443 -0.50 -8.29 21.14
CA ASN A 443 0.15 -7.95 22.41
C ASN A 443 -0.62 -6.98 23.33
N ASP A 444 -1.88 -6.65 23.07
CA ASP A 444 -2.67 -5.82 24.00
C ASP A 444 -2.84 -6.51 25.36
N THR A 445 -3.17 -5.76 26.40
CA THR A 445 -3.25 -6.27 27.77
C THR A 445 -4.64 -6.04 28.36
N ILE A 446 -5.34 -7.10 28.73
CA ILE A 446 -6.60 -7.03 29.49
C ILE A 446 -6.33 -7.51 30.92
N ASN A 447 -6.60 -6.66 31.91
CA ASN A 447 -6.36 -6.98 33.33
C ASN A 447 -4.93 -7.49 33.61
N GLY A 448 -3.93 -6.96 32.91
CA GLY A 448 -2.52 -7.38 33.05
C GLY A 448 -2.15 -8.64 32.26
N VAL A 449 -3.06 -9.24 31.50
CA VAL A 449 -2.81 -10.43 30.67
C VAL A 449 -2.72 -10.05 29.19
N VAL A 450 -1.63 -10.46 28.55
CA VAL A 450 -1.41 -10.25 27.11
C VAL A 450 -2.41 -11.08 26.28
N GLU A 451 -3.03 -10.44 25.31
CA GLU A 451 -4.02 -10.98 24.38
C GLU A 451 -3.61 -10.70 22.93
N ASN A 452 -3.83 -11.67 22.04
CA ASN A 452 -3.69 -11.51 20.59
C ASN A 452 -5.06 -11.65 19.93
N SER A 453 -5.77 -10.52 19.87
CA SER A 453 -7.11 -10.46 19.31
C SER A 453 -7.13 -10.51 17.77
N GLY A 454 -5.98 -10.27 17.11
CA GLY A 454 -5.83 -10.40 15.66
C GLY A 454 -6.85 -9.57 14.88
N GLU A 455 -6.89 -8.26 15.12
CA GLU A 455 -7.87 -7.36 14.52
C GLU A 455 -7.71 -7.26 13.00
N ASP A 456 -6.49 -7.47 12.48
CA ASP A 456 -6.21 -7.52 11.04
C ASP A 456 -6.15 -8.94 10.46
N ARG A 457 -6.49 -9.98 11.24
CA ARG A 457 -6.33 -11.40 10.83
C ARG A 457 -7.03 -11.73 9.51
N LEU A 458 -8.27 -11.27 9.34
CA LEU A 458 -9.04 -11.50 8.11
C LEU A 458 -8.35 -10.86 6.91
N TYR A 459 -7.88 -9.63 7.07
CA TYR A 459 -7.19 -8.88 6.03
C TYR A 459 -5.83 -9.51 5.68
N SER A 460 -4.97 -9.70 6.68
CA SER A 460 -3.64 -10.28 6.51
C SER A 460 -3.71 -11.67 5.87
N THR A 461 -4.67 -12.50 6.27
CA THR A 461 -4.91 -13.81 5.65
C THR A 461 -5.38 -13.68 4.20
N ALA A 462 -6.29 -12.75 3.90
CA ALA A 462 -6.75 -12.51 2.54
C ALA A 462 -5.62 -12.06 1.61
N ILE A 463 -4.76 -11.16 2.06
CA ILE A 463 -3.62 -10.68 1.26
C ILE A 463 -2.56 -11.77 1.10
N ALA A 464 -2.23 -12.51 2.16
CA ALA A 464 -1.29 -13.64 2.07
C ALA A 464 -1.80 -14.72 1.10
N LEU A 465 -3.11 -15.03 1.14
CA LEU A 465 -3.74 -15.92 0.17
C LEU A 465 -3.60 -15.37 -1.25
N ASN A 466 -3.94 -14.10 -1.49
CA ASN A 466 -3.76 -13.47 -2.80
C ASN A 466 -2.31 -13.57 -3.30
N ALA A 467 -1.33 -13.26 -2.46
CA ALA A 467 0.09 -13.36 -2.80
C ALA A 467 0.45 -14.80 -3.21
N LEU A 468 0.15 -15.80 -2.39
CA LEU A 468 0.47 -17.21 -2.70
C LEU A 468 -0.24 -17.68 -3.98
N MET A 469 -1.50 -17.30 -4.18
CA MET A 469 -2.21 -17.61 -5.41
C MET A 469 -1.57 -16.93 -6.62
N ASP A 470 -1.18 -15.66 -6.55
CA ASP A 470 -0.52 -14.93 -7.64
C ASP A 470 0.87 -15.49 -7.97
N ILE A 471 1.59 -16.00 -6.97
CA ILE A 471 2.88 -16.65 -7.17
C ILE A 471 2.74 -18.02 -7.84
N TRP A 472 1.77 -18.83 -7.43
CA TRP A 472 1.73 -20.27 -7.75
C TRP A 472 0.59 -20.74 -8.67
N SER A 473 -0.15 -19.80 -9.26
CA SER A 473 -1.16 -20.12 -10.26
C SER A 473 -1.19 -19.09 -11.38
N ALA A 474 -1.68 -19.52 -12.54
CA ALA A 474 -1.76 -18.72 -13.75
C ALA A 474 -2.96 -19.17 -14.60
N PRO A 475 -3.51 -18.33 -15.49
CA PRO A 475 -4.46 -18.76 -16.50
C PRO A 475 -3.82 -19.76 -17.46
N THR A 476 -4.65 -20.63 -18.03
CA THR A 476 -4.30 -21.55 -19.12
C THR A 476 -5.32 -21.40 -20.24
N ASP A 477 -5.05 -21.97 -21.42
CA ASP A 477 -5.99 -21.92 -22.56
C ASP A 477 -7.37 -22.51 -22.21
N SER A 478 -7.44 -23.43 -21.25
CA SER A 478 -8.67 -24.11 -20.85
C SER A 478 -9.29 -23.57 -19.56
N CYS A 479 -8.50 -22.94 -18.68
CA CYS A 479 -8.96 -22.51 -17.36
C CYS A 479 -8.60 -21.05 -17.11
N LYS A 480 -9.54 -20.29 -16.55
CA LYS A 480 -9.29 -18.92 -16.06
C LYS A 480 -8.13 -18.85 -15.07
N ARG A 481 -7.88 -19.94 -14.33
CA ARG A 481 -6.73 -20.10 -13.44
C ARG A 481 -6.45 -21.58 -13.16
N GLN A 482 -5.18 -21.95 -13.01
CA GLN A 482 -4.75 -23.27 -12.61
C GLN A 482 -3.44 -23.20 -11.82
N TRP A 483 -3.24 -24.13 -10.88
CA TRP A 483 -1.96 -24.35 -10.22
C TRP A 483 -0.84 -24.60 -11.23
N LEU A 484 0.33 -24.00 -11.00
CA LEU A 484 1.52 -24.32 -11.78
C LEU A 484 1.93 -25.80 -11.56
N PRO A 485 2.51 -26.47 -12.57
CA PRO A 485 2.87 -27.89 -12.45
C PRO A 485 3.85 -28.19 -11.30
N ASN A 486 4.71 -27.24 -10.96
CA ASN A 486 5.73 -27.34 -9.92
C ASN A 486 5.31 -26.75 -8.56
N THR A 487 4.03 -26.38 -8.36
CA THR A 487 3.58 -25.81 -7.09
C THR A 487 3.82 -26.79 -5.93
N PRO A 488 4.55 -26.36 -4.87
CA PRO A 488 4.80 -27.19 -3.70
C PRO A 488 3.51 -27.65 -3.02
N GLN A 489 3.49 -28.88 -2.51
CA GLN A 489 2.32 -29.42 -1.82
C GLN A 489 1.97 -28.61 -0.57
N GLU A 490 2.98 -28.12 0.16
CA GLU A 490 2.78 -27.24 1.32
C GLU A 490 1.99 -25.98 0.96
N VAL A 491 2.29 -25.34 -0.18
CA VAL A 491 1.55 -24.15 -0.65
C VAL A 491 0.08 -24.49 -0.89
N LYS A 492 -0.21 -25.61 -1.55
CA LYS A 492 -1.60 -26.05 -1.80
C LYS A 492 -2.35 -26.31 -0.49
N THR A 493 -1.72 -27.00 0.46
CA THR A 493 -2.31 -27.28 1.77
C THR A 493 -2.58 -26.00 2.55
N VAL A 494 -1.58 -25.11 2.65
CA VAL A 494 -1.69 -23.85 3.39
C VAL A 494 -2.76 -22.93 2.79
N THR A 495 -2.80 -22.78 1.46
CA THR A 495 -3.82 -21.95 0.79
C THR A 495 -5.24 -22.52 0.93
N THR A 496 -5.40 -23.85 0.90
CA THR A 496 -6.70 -24.49 1.20
C THR A 496 -7.16 -24.26 2.64
N ASN A 497 -6.27 -24.39 3.61
CA ASN A 497 -6.57 -24.12 5.01
C ASN A 497 -6.94 -22.64 5.23
N ALA A 498 -6.23 -21.73 4.57
CA ALA A 498 -6.49 -20.30 4.61
C ALA A 498 -7.82 -19.92 3.95
N ALA A 499 -8.13 -20.47 2.78
CA ALA A 499 -9.42 -20.29 2.12
C ALA A 499 -10.56 -20.82 2.98
N THR A 500 -10.37 -21.96 3.65
CA THR A 500 -11.36 -22.54 4.59
C THR A 500 -11.58 -21.64 5.80
N PHE A 501 -10.51 -21.09 6.38
CA PHE A 501 -10.59 -20.12 7.47
C PHE A 501 -11.36 -18.87 7.04
N LEU A 502 -10.95 -18.24 5.92
CA LEU A 502 -11.59 -17.04 5.40
C LEU A 502 -13.07 -17.28 5.10
N ASN A 503 -13.41 -18.35 4.37
CA ASN A 503 -14.80 -18.62 4.01
C ASN A 503 -15.71 -18.79 5.24
N LYS A 504 -15.16 -19.35 6.34
CA LYS A 504 -15.90 -19.48 7.59
C LYS A 504 -16.12 -18.16 8.30
N TYR A 505 -15.12 -17.29 8.33
CA TYR A 505 -15.06 -16.17 9.27
C TYR A 505 -15.25 -14.79 8.66
N ILE A 506 -15.02 -14.62 7.35
CA ILE A 506 -15.02 -13.31 6.71
C ILE A 506 -16.39 -12.60 6.81
N LEU A 507 -17.49 -13.35 6.76
CA LEU A 507 -18.85 -12.81 6.94
C LEU A 507 -19.39 -13.01 8.37
N ALA A 508 -18.60 -13.62 9.25
CA ALA A 508 -18.98 -13.85 10.64
C ALA A 508 -18.57 -12.66 11.54
N SER A 509 -19.09 -12.64 12.76
CA SER A 509 -18.78 -11.59 13.75
C SER A 509 -17.61 -11.94 14.68
N ASP A 510 -17.00 -13.12 14.51
CA ASP A 510 -15.93 -13.62 15.38
C ASP A 510 -14.66 -12.77 15.28
N TYR A 511 -14.38 -12.20 14.10
CA TYR A 511 -13.23 -11.36 13.83
C TYR A 511 -13.66 -10.04 13.21
N LEU A 512 -12.89 -8.99 13.49
CA LEU A 512 -13.10 -7.69 12.86
C LEU A 512 -12.47 -7.68 11.45
N PRO A 513 -13.09 -7.01 10.47
CA PRO A 513 -12.52 -6.81 9.14
C PRO A 513 -11.54 -5.61 9.10
N GLU A 514 -10.92 -5.27 10.22
CA GLU A 514 -10.00 -4.12 10.31
C GLU A 514 -8.73 -4.39 9.50
N ASN A 515 -8.08 -3.32 9.06
CA ASN A 515 -6.80 -3.42 8.38
C ASN A 515 -5.95 -2.18 8.59
N CYS A 516 -4.64 -2.33 8.36
CA CYS A 516 -3.75 -1.22 8.09
C CYS A 516 -3.37 -1.28 6.61
N PHE A 517 -4.29 -0.90 5.73
CA PHE A 517 -4.02 -0.93 4.30
C PHE A 517 -2.84 -0.03 3.94
N PHE A 518 -2.83 1.20 4.46
CA PHE A 518 -1.71 2.13 4.37
C PHE A 518 -1.55 2.97 5.65
N SER A 519 -0.43 3.68 5.78
CA SER A 519 -0.07 4.44 6.97
C SER A 519 0.80 5.66 6.68
N GLY A 520 0.90 6.57 7.65
CA GLY A 520 1.89 7.64 7.60
C GLY A 520 3.32 7.09 7.71
N SER A 521 4.29 7.75 7.07
CA SER A 521 5.67 7.24 6.93
C SER A 521 6.49 7.18 8.24
N MET A 522 6.00 7.76 9.34
CA MET A 522 6.65 7.70 10.65
C MET A 522 5.98 6.63 11.53
N LYS A 523 6.75 5.67 12.03
CA LYS A 523 6.40 4.63 13.01
C LYS A 523 6.97 4.94 14.40
N GLY A 524 6.72 6.16 14.89
CA GLY A 524 7.32 6.71 16.11
C GLY A 524 8.68 7.39 15.89
N VAL A 525 9.23 7.99 16.95
CA VAL A 525 10.40 8.90 16.88
C VAL A 525 11.65 8.24 16.28
N ARG A 526 11.84 6.94 16.50
CA ARG A 526 13.00 6.18 15.99
C ARG A 526 12.96 5.93 14.48
N SER A 527 11.88 6.32 13.81
CA SER A 527 11.73 6.25 12.35
C SER A 527 11.79 7.62 11.67
N LEU A 528 12.12 8.68 12.42
CA LEU A 528 12.35 10.01 11.85
C LEU A 528 13.63 10.02 11.00
N PRO A 529 13.61 10.63 9.81
CA PRO A 529 14.78 10.62 8.93
C PRO A 529 15.99 11.33 9.50
N TYR A 530 15.78 12.35 10.33
CA TYR A 530 16.84 13.16 10.94
C TYR A 530 17.77 12.36 11.86
N TYR A 531 17.37 11.17 12.31
CA TYR A 531 18.20 10.32 13.19
C TYR A 531 19.04 9.30 12.41
N PHE A 532 19.05 9.39 11.08
CA PHE A 532 19.85 8.55 10.21
C PHE A 532 20.94 9.38 9.53
N PRO A 533 22.07 8.78 9.11
CA PRO A 533 23.15 9.54 8.49
C PRO A 533 22.77 10.25 7.20
N GLY A 534 22.76 11.59 7.22
CA GLY A 534 22.73 12.48 6.06
C GLY A 534 24.12 13.02 5.70
N ASN A 535 24.31 13.52 4.48
CA ASN A 535 25.56 14.23 4.10
C ASN A 535 25.32 15.62 3.52
N LYS A 536 24.05 16.02 3.38
CA LYS A 536 23.63 17.34 2.99
C LYS A 536 22.49 17.78 3.90
N ILE A 537 22.86 18.60 4.88
CA ILE A 537 21.94 19.11 5.91
C ILE A 537 21.94 20.63 5.81
N CYS A 538 20.83 21.19 5.36
CA CYS A 538 20.70 22.63 5.17
C CYS A 538 19.27 23.10 5.30
N THR A 539 19.09 24.38 5.65
CA THR A 539 17.80 25.05 5.50
C THR A 539 17.53 25.38 4.03
N LEU A 540 16.29 25.80 3.72
CA LEU A 540 15.89 26.17 2.36
C LEU A 540 16.72 27.27 1.70
N ASN A 541 17.27 28.19 2.49
CA ASN A 541 18.15 29.25 1.99
C ASN A 541 19.60 28.76 1.74
N GLY A 542 19.87 27.47 1.95
CA GLY A 542 21.17 26.84 1.76
C GLY A 542 22.12 26.94 2.96
N THR A 543 21.66 27.45 4.11
CA THR A 543 22.50 27.50 5.32
C THR A 543 22.73 26.08 5.83
N VAL A 544 23.99 25.68 5.92
CA VAL A 544 24.38 24.37 6.46
C VAL A 544 24.03 24.29 7.95
N VAL A 545 23.40 23.19 8.35
CA VAL A 545 22.99 22.93 9.74
C VAL A 545 23.77 21.73 10.27
N PRO A 546 24.53 21.87 11.38
CA PRO A 546 25.18 20.72 12.00
C PRO A 546 24.14 19.84 12.71
N PRO A 547 24.20 18.50 12.62
CA PRO A 547 23.21 17.60 13.21
C PRO A 547 23.44 17.39 14.71
N VAL A 548 23.39 18.47 15.49
CA VAL A 548 23.76 18.46 16.92
C VAL A 548 22.55 18.66 17.84
N ASN A 549 21.73 19.69 17.64
CA ASN A 549 20.63 20.01 18.55
C ASN A 549 19.29 19.65 17.93
N GLU A 550 18.46 18.89 18.63
CA GLU A 550 17.10 18.54 18.20
C GLU A 550 16.23 19.78 17.88
N SER A 551 16.49 20.92 18.54
CA SER A 551 15.81 22.20 18.25
C SER A 551 16.08 22.76 16.85
N ASP A 552 17.11 22.27 16.16
CA ASP A 552 17.44 22.66 14.79
C ASP A 552 16.55 21.91 13.76
N ILE A 553 15.83 20.87 14.19
CA ILE A 553 14.81 20.19 13.38
C ILE A 553 13.57 21.08 13.31
N ASN A 554 13.33 21.65 12.14
CA ASN A 554 12.18 22.51 11.87
C ASN A 554 11.64 22.27 10.45
N GLU A 555 10.59 23.01 10.10
CA GLU A 555 9.90 22.84 8.83
C GLU A 555 10.76 23.10 7.58
N ASP A 556 11.83 23.91 7.71
CA ASP A 556 12.74 24.33 6.63
C ASP A 556 13.97 23.43 6.49
N LEU A 557 14.18 22.51 7.44
CA LEU A 557 15.32 21.62 7.43
C LEU A 557 15.20 20.61 6.29
N THR A 558 16.22 20.55 5.44
CA THR A 558 16.44 19.49 4.46
C THR A 558 17.62 18.67 4.92
N ASP A 559 17.38 17.41 5.27
CA ASP A 559 18.39 16.41 5.62
C ASP A 559 18.30 15.24 4.65
N VAL A 560 19.33 15.09 3.81
CA VAL A 560 19.37 14.08 2.75
C VAL A 560 20.75 13.44 2.61
N VAL A 561 20.76 12.26 2.00
CA VAL A 561 21.98 11.67 1.43
C VAL A 561 22.02 11.99 -0.06
N SER A 562 23.00 12.80 -0.45
CA SER A 562 23.34 13.10 -1.84
C SER A 562 24.48 12.20 -2.31
N GLY A 563 24.26 11.48 -3.40
CA GLY A 563 25.24 10.59 -3.99
C GLY A 563 25.44 9.27 -3.22
N VAL A 564 26.68 8.78 -3.22
CA VAL A 564 27.08 7.55 -2.50
C VAL A 564 28.15 7.88 -1.47
N ILE A 565 27.93 7.42 -0.24
CA ILE A 565 28.87 7.55 0.88
C ILE A 565 29.74 6.29 0.92
N ASP A 566 31.06 6.48 0.94
CA ASP A 566 32.01 5.39 1.07
C ASP A 566 31.80 4.61 2.37
N GLU A 567 32.20 3.34 2.38
CA GLU A 567 31.88 2.41 3.47
C GLU A 567 32.52 2.79 4.79
N GLU A 568 33.80 3.18 4.77
CA GLU A 568 34.50 3.59 5.98
C GLU A 568 33.85 4.83 6.60
N THR A 569 33.55 5.86 5.79
CA THR A 569 32.84 7.06 6.24
C THR A 569 31.46 6.70 6.77
N TYR A 570 30.68 5.88 6.06
CA TYR A 570 29.33 5.55 6.49
C TYR A 570 29.31 4.78 7.82
N LEU A 571 30.22 3.82 8.00
CA LEU A 571 30.37 3.11 9.27
C LEU A 571 30.75 4.06 10.42
N ASN A 572 31.56 5.08 10.15
CA ASN A 572 31.85 6.12 11.14
C ASN A 572 30.61 6.96 11.47
N LEU A 573 29.80 7.32 10.48
CA LEU A 573 28.57 8.11 10.68
C LEU A 573 27.51 7.34 11.48
N LEU A 574 27.45 6.01 11.36
CA LEU A 574 26.55 5.15 12.15
C LEU A 574 26.86 5.17 13.65
N ASN A 575 28.09 5.51 14.04
CA ASN A 575 28.53 5.59 15.43
C ASN A 575 28.45 7.02 15.99
N GLN A 576 27.91 7.97 15.24
CA GLN A 576 27.71 9.35 15.67
C GLN A 576 26.27 9.56 16.15
N GLN A 577 26.08 10.61 16.94
CA GLN A 577 24.75 11.09 17.29
C GLN A 577 24.25 12.07 16.23
N TRP A 578 22.97 11.96 15.92
CA TRP A 578 22.25 12.75 14.93
C TRP A 578 21.16 13.53 15.65
N PHE A 579 21.35 14.84 15.77
CA PHE A 579 20.50 15.74 16.56
C PHE A 579 20.31 15.27 18.02
N GLY A 580 21.37 14.72 18.60
CA GLY A 580 21.40 14.20 19.97
C GLY A 580 20.86 12.78 20.15
N GLN A 581 20.46 12.09 19.07
CA GLN A 581 19.96 10.73 19.09
C GLN A 581 20.96 9.75 18.45
N ASP A 582 21.04 8.53 18.97
CA ASP A 582 21.81 7.45 18.32
C ASP A 582 21.08 6.94 17.08
N VAL A 583 21.83 6.48 16.07
CA VAL A 583 21.23 5.96 14.84
C VAL A 583 20.33 4.74 15.13
N PRO A 584 19.05 4.74 14.73
CA PRO A 584 18.15 3.62 14.91
C PRO A 584 18.53 2.41 14.04
N THR A 585 19.28 1.48 14.62
CA THR A 585 19.73 0.26 13.93
C THR A 585 18.76 -0.92 14.02
N THR A 586 17.79 -0.86 14.94
CA THR A 586 16.80 -1.92 15.21
C THR A 586 15.39 -1.37 15.21
N PHE A 587 14.43 -2.22 14.82
CA PHE A 587 13.00 -1.93 14.91
C PHE A 587 12.37 -2.85 15.98
N PRO A 588 11.71 -2.29 17.02
CA PRO A 588 11.09 -3.12 18.07
C PRO A 588 9.78 -3.80 17.63
N GLY A 589 9.30 -3.54 16.41
CA GLY A 589 7.99 -3.99 15.91
C GLY A 589 6.93 -2.89 15.99
N PHE A 590 5.81 -3.06 15.28
CA PHE A 590 4.75 -2.04 15.20
C PHE A 590 4.01 -1.78 16.52
N ASN A 591 4.13 -2.73 17.47
CA ASN A 591 3.61 -2.61 18.84
C ASN A 591 4.75 -2.53 19.86
N GLY A 592 5.92 -2.04 19.46
CA GLY A 592 7.03 -1.78 20.37
C GLY A 592 6.86 -0.48 21.15
N ASP A 593 7.63 -0.33 22.23
CA ASP A 593 7.61 0.88 23.07
C ASP A 593 7.88 2.15 22.24
N GLY A 594 7.02 3.16 22.41
CA GLY A 594 7.13 4.45 21.73
C GLY A 594 6.74 4.43 20.25
N VAL A 595 6.12 3.35 19.76
CA VAL A 595 5.58 3.26 18.40
C VAL A 595 4.13 3.71 18.40
N PHE A 596 3.85 4.76 17.63
CA PHE A 596 2.53 5.34 17.44
C PHE A 596 2.51 6.03 16.09
N PHE A 597 1.48 5.77 15.29
CA PHE A 597 1.40 6.30 13.93
C PHE A 597 -0.03 6.24 13.36
N PRO A 598 -0.40 7.19 12.48
CA PRO A 598 -1.68 7.14 11.79
C PRO A 598 -1.68 6.02 10.75
N PHE A 599 -2.82 5.34 10.63
CA PHE A 599 -3.07 4.35 9.60
C PHE A 599 -4.49 4.45 9.09
N TRP A 600 -4.76 3.83 7.94
CA TRP A 600 -6.09 3.80 7.35
C TRP A 600 -6.62 2.39 7.25
N SER A 601 -7.86 2.25 7.72
CA SER A 601 -8.62 1.00 7.72
C SER A 601 -9.83 1.13 6.82
N SER A 602 -10.09 0.11 6.00
CA SER A 602 -11.30 0.02 5.18
C SER A 602 -11.87 -1.40 5.19
N PRO A 603 -12.91 -1.68 5.98
CA PRO A 603 -13.58 -2.97 5.96
C PRO A 603 -14.03 -3.45 4.56
N PRO A 604 -14.59 -2.58 3.68
CA PRO A 604 -14.89 -2.98 2.30
C PRO A 604 -13.67 -3.49 1.52
N PHE A 605 -12.49 -2.93 1.78
CA PHE A 605 -11.25 -3.40 1.18
C PHE A 605 -10.85 -4.80 1.69
N THR A 606 -11.02 -5.09 2.98
CA THR A 606 -10.83 -6.45 3.53
C THR A 606 -11.74 -7.46 2.83
N TYR A 607 -13.01 -7.11 2.63
CA TYR A 607 -13.96 -7.97 1.91
C TYR A 607 -13.58 -8.15 0.44
N ALA A 608 -13.12 -7.10 -0.24
CA ALA A 608 -12.64 -7.18 -1.62
C ALA A 608 -11.39 -8.06 -1.75
N ALA A 609 -10.44 -7.93 -0.82
CA ALA A 609 -9.25 -8.77 -0.79
C ALA A 609 -9.63 -10.25 -0.57
N ALA A 610 -10.56 -10.53 0.34
CA ALA A 610 -11.03 -11.89 0.61
C ALA A 610 -11.80 -12.48 -0.58
N LEU A 611 -12.70 -11.70 -1.21
CA LEU A 611 -13.41 -12.07 -2.43
C LEU A 611 -12.43 -12.54 -3.50
N THR A 612 -11.42 -11.73 -3.81
CA THR A 612 -10.44 -12.04 -4.85
C THR A 612 -9.54 -13.22 -4.45
N GLY A 613 -9.10 -13.30 -3.19
CA GLY A 613 -8.27 -14.41 -2.72
C GLY A 613 -8.99 -15.77 -2.81
N LEU A 614 -10.25 -15.82 -2.37
CA LEU A 614 -11.10 -17.00 -2.47
C LEU A 614 -11.42 -17.33 -3.93
N ALA A 615 -11.72 -16.32 -4.76
CA ALA A 615 -11.97 -16.50 -6.19
C ALA A 615 -10.78 -17.13 -6.90
N LYS A 616 -9.56 -16.67 -6.60
CA LYS A 616 -8.32 -17.23 -7.15
C LYS A 616 -8.15 -18.69 -6.74
N TRP A 617 -8.31 -18.97 -5.44
CA TRP A 617 -8.14 -20.32 -4.88
C TRP A 617 -9.13 -21.31 -5.49
N GLU A 618 -10.41 -20.96 -5.53
CA GLU A 618 -11.44 -21.86 -6.02
C GLU A 618 -11.27 -22.11 -7.52
N THR A 619 -11.02 -21.06 -8.32
CA THR A 619 -10.81 -21.20 -9.77
C THR A 619 -9.57 -22.03 -10.11
N ALA A 620 -8.49 -21.95 -9.31
CA ALA A 620 -7.31 -22.79 -9.48
C ALA A 620 -7.55 -24.27 -9.11
N THR A 621 -8.55 -24.54 -8.26
CA THR A 621 -8.87 -25.87 -7.73
C THR A 621 -9.92 -26.59 -8.57
N VAL A 622 -10.96 -25.87 -8.98
CA VAL A 622 -12.05 -26.33 -9.84
C VAL A 622 -11.97 -25.47 -11.09
N CYS A 623 -11.23 -25.96 -12.10
CA CYS A 623 -11.01 -25.25 -13.36
C CYS A 623 -12.31 -24.60 -13.88
N VAL A 624 -12.36 -23.28 -13.86
CA VAL A 624 -13.43 -22.49 -14.48
C VAL A 624 -13.00 -22.23 -15.92
N ASN A 625 -13.80 -22.67 -16.88
CA ASN A 625 -13.50 -22.46 -18.30
C ASN A 625 -13.55 -20.96 -18.63
N GLN A 626 -12.72 -20.54 -19.59
CA GLN A 626 -12.62 -19.14 -20.03
C GLN A 626 -13.95 -18.57 -20.53
#